data_AF-A0A517ZJU7-F1
#
_entry.id   AF-A0A517ZJU7-F1
#
_cell.length_a   1.000
_cell.length_b   1.000
_cell.length_c   1.000
_cell.angle_alpha   90.00
_cell.angle_beta   90.00
_cell.angle_gamma   90.00
#
_symmetry.space_group_name_H-M   'P 1'
#
loop_
_entity.id
_entity.type
_entity.pdbx_description
1 polymer ?
#
loop_
_entity_poly.entity_id
_entity_poly.type
_entity_poly.pdbx_seq_one_letter_code
_entity_poly.pdbx_strand_id
1 'polypeptide(L)'
;MEEQSAVLPRSKTRLVVGITVWVVWIAGLLALAGLSSNPITLNRRQFADADLVIIGNVADSATGRVSVAETMYGVFPDKELTVVGLSEISNLSTGNSYVMPLRRRNGEFDVVAITNDQRGRVVYPATSEVRSQLDNVLGEISKRLTP
;
A
#
# COMPACT_ATOMS: atom_id res chain seq x y z
N MET A 1 -65.96 -8.52 4.32
CA MET A 1 -64.52 -8.85 4.39
C MET A 1 -63.85 -7.62 4.95
N GLU A 2 -63.75 -7.54 6.28
CA GLU A 2 -63.12 -6.40 6.99
C GLU A 2 -61.61 -6.62 7.04
N GLU A 3 -60.86 -5.71 6.41
CA GLU A 3 -59.41 -5.58 6.61
C GLU A 3 -59.14 -5.08 8.02
N GLN A 4 -58.81 -6.01 8.94
CA GLN A 4 -58.26 -5.64 10.24
C GLN A 4 -56.86 -5.05 10.05
N SER A 5 -56.81 -3.72 9.94
CA SER A 5 -55.58 -2.93 9.99
C SER A 5 -55.01 -3.03 11.41
N ALA A 6 -54.03 -3.92 11.62
CA ALA A 6 -53.36 -4.10 12.89
C ALA A 6 -52.58 -2.83 13.27
N VAL A 7 -53.19 -1.97 14.09
CA VAL A 7 -52.53 -0.79 14.66
C VAL A 7 -51.49 -1.27 15.66
N LEU A 8 -50.23 -1.29 15.24
CA LEU A 8 -49.12 -1.59 16.12
C LEU A 8 -49.07 -0.57 17.28
N PRO A 9 -48.84 -1.02 18.54
CA PRO A 9 -48.73 -0.10 19.66
C PRO A 9 -47.57 0.87 19.42
N ARG A 10 -47.83 2.18 19.59
CA ARG A 10 -46.91 3.30 19.26
C ARG A 10 -45.47 3.13 19.77
N SER A 11 -45.25 2.36 20.85
CA SER A 11 -43.92 2.04 21.38
C SER A 11 -43.09 1.14 20.45
N LYS A 12 -43.71 0.15 19.81
CA LYS A 12 -43.03 -0.77 18.88
C LYS A 12 -42.58 -0.04 17.62
N THR A 13 -43.39 0.88 17.10
CA THR A 13 -43.02 1.68 15.91
C THR A 13 -41.78 2.53 16.16
N ARG A 14 -41.68 3.18 17.32
CA ARG A 14 -40.48 3.97 17.68
C ARG A 14 -39.22 3.11 17.80
N LEU A 15 -39.35 1.91 18.37
CA LEU A 15 -38.25 0.98 18.50
C LEU A 15 -37.77 0.47 17.14
N VAL A 16 -38.70 0.11 16.24
CA VAL A 16 -38.37 -0.33 14.87
C VAL A 16 -37.63 0.78 14.12
N VAL A 17 -38.13 2.01 14.16
CA VAL A 17 -37.47 3.16 13.51
C VAL A 17 -36.06 3.37 14.08
N GLY A 18 -35.90 3.30 15.41
CA GLY A 18 -34.59 3.44 16.05
C GLY A 18 -33.60 2.36 15.60
N ILE A 19 -34.03 1.10 15.54
CA ILE A 19 -33.20 -0.01 15.05
C ILE A 19 -32.84 0.21 13.58
N THR A 20 -33.79 0.60 12.73
CA THR A 20 -33.51 0.84 11.31
C THR A 20 -32.48 1.94 11.12
N VAL A 21 -32.62 3.07 11.83
CA VAL A 21 -31.64 4.16 11.76
C VAL A 21 -30.27 3.69 12.22
N TRP A 22 -30.19 2.92 13.31
CA TRP A 22 -28.93 2.37 13.81
C TRP A 22 -28.27 1.42 12.80
N VAL A 23 -29.02 0.50 12.20
CA VAL A 23 -28.51 -0.44 11.18
C VAL A 23 -28.01 0.31 9.95
N VAL A 24 -28.78 1.29 9.44
CA VAL A 24 -28.38 2.12 8.30
C VAL A 24 -27.11 2.90 8.62
N TRP A 25 -27.00 3.43 9.84
CA TRP A 25 -25.82 4.18 10.28
C TRP A 25 -24.57 3.28 10.36
N ILE A 26 -24.67 2.10 10.96
CA ILE A 26 -23.55 1.14 11.01
C ILE A 26 -23.15 0.70 9.61
N ALA A 27 -24.11 0.41 8.72
CA ALA A 27 -23.81 0.08 7.33
C ALA A 27 -23.07 1.22 6.61
N GLY A 28 -23.49 2.46 6.85
CA GLY A 28 -22.80 3.65 6.34
C GLY A 28 -21.36 3.77 6.83
N LEU A 29 -21.10 3.53 8.11
CA LEU A 29 -19.76 3.54 8.68
C LEU A 29 -18.87 2.44 8.11
N LEU A 30 -19.39 1.22 7.94
CA LEU A 30 -18.65 0.11 7.35
C LEU A 30 -18.31 0.40 5.87
N ALA A 31 -19.24 0.97 5.12
CA ALA A 31 -18.99 1.40 3.75
C ALA A 31 -17.91 2.49 3.69
N LEU A 32 -17.99 3.48 4.58
CA LEU A 32 -17.00 4.55 4.65
C LEU A 32 -15.61 4.00 5.02
N ALA A 33 -15.53 3.08 5.99
CA ALA A 33 -14.28 2.45 6.40
C ALA A 33 -13.65 1.63 5.27
N GLY A 34 -14.46 0.86 4.52
CA GLY A 34 -14.02 0.13 3.35
C GLY A 34 -13.47 1.05 2.26
N LEU A 35 -14.19 2.14 1.97
CA LEU A 35 -13.81 3.14 0.96
C LEU A 35 -12.66 4.05 1.40
N SER A 36 -12.50 4.28 2.70
CA SER A 36 -11.43 5.11 3.26
C SER A 36 -10.12 4.35 3.46
N SER A 37 -10.04 3.10 3.01
CA SER A 37 -8.77 2.39 2.88
C SER A 37 -7.93 3.18 1.89
N ASN A 38 -7.12 4.13 2.40
CA ASN A 38 -6.37 5.08 1.61
C ASN A 38 -5.63 4.32 0.51
N PRO A 39 -6.01 4.48 -0.77
CA PRO A 39 -5.38 3.75 -1.85
C PRO A 39 -3.90 4.08 -1.80
N ILE A 40 -3.08 3.04 -1.66
CA ILE A 40 -1.63 3.17 -1.66
C ILE A 40 -1.27 3.74 -3.02
N THR A 41 -1.00 5.05 -3.06
CA THR A 41 -0.70 5.76 -4.29
C THR A 41 0.81 5.79 -4.43
N LEU A 42 1.33 5.13 -5.47
CA LEU A 42 2.77 5.11 -5.73
C LEU A 42 3.28 6.51 -6.10
N ASN A 43 4.34 6.96 -5.43
CA ASN A 43 4.98 8.21 -5.79
C ASN A 43 5.84 8.05 -7.05
N ARG A 44 5.31 8.52 -8.19
CA ARG A 44 5.98 8.43 -9.50
C ARG A 44 7.43 8.95 -9.50
N ARG A 45 7.72 10.04 -8.79
CA ARG A 45 9.09 10.62 -8.74
C ARG A 45 10.07 9.65 -8.08
N GLN A 46 9.64 8.97 -7.03
CA GLN A 46 10.47 8.00 -6.31
C GLN A 46 10.90 6.84 -7.21
N PHE A 47 10.03 6.36 -8.10
CA PHE A 47 10.35 5.30 -9.06
C PHE A 47 11.15 5.82 -10.26
N ALA A 48 10.92 7.05 -10.69
CA ALA A 48 11.71 7.67 -11.75
C ALA A 48 13.18 7.91 -11.34
N ASP A 49 13.43 8.19 -10.07
CA ASP A 49 14.76 8.41 -9.50
C ASP A 49 15.45 7.11 -9.03
N ALA A 50 14.79 5.96 -9.19
CA ALA A 50 15.31 4.66 -8.79
C ALA A 50 16.19 4.05 -9.90
N ASP A 51 17.35 3.52 -9.52
CA ASP A 51 18.22 2.75 -10.42
C ASP A 51 17.77 1.28 -10.51
N LEU A 52 17.09 0.81 -9.46
CA LEU A 52 16.65 -0.58 -9.30
C LEU A 52 15.30 -0.59 -8.58
N VAL A 53 14.34 -1.34 -9.09
CA VAL A 53 13.06 -1.58 -8.40
C VAL A 53 12.89 -3.08 -8.22
N ILE A 54 12.78 -3.51 -6.97
CA ILE A 54 12.61 -4.93 -6.62
C ILE A 54 11.32 -5.15 -5.84
N ILE A 55 10.85 -6.39 -5.90
CA ILE A 55 9.94 -6.97 -4.93
C ILE A 55 10.75 -7.95 -4.09
N GLY A 56 10.82 -7.71 -2.79
CA GLY A 56 11.63 -8.51 -1.88
C GLY A 56 10.97 -8.74 -0.54
N ASN A 57 11.31 -9.85 0.10
CA ASN A 57 10.90 -10.17 1.46
C ASN A 57 11.93 -9.62 2.44
N VAL A 58 11.49 -8.86 3.44
CA VAL A 58 12.38 -8.36 4.49
C VAL A 58 12.78 -9.53 5.37
N ALA A 59 14.05 -9.96 5.28
CA ALA A 59 14.57 -11.05 6.10
C ALA A 59 14.97 -10.55 7.49
N ASP A 60 15.49 -9.32 7.57
CA ASP A 60 15.83 -8.65 8.82
C ASP A 60 15.76 -7.12 8.64
N SER A 61 14.81 -6.47 9.31
CA SER A 61 14.63 -5.02 9.25
C SER A 61 15.71 -4.24 9.99
N ALA A 62 16.38 -4.84 10.98
CA ALA A 62 17.42 -4.17 11.76
C ALA A 62 18.73 -4.03 10.96
N THR A 63 19.09 -5.07 10.21
CA THR A 63 20.27 -5.07 9.32
C THR A 63 19.97 -4.60 7.90
N GLY A 64 18.69 -4.46 7.54
CA GLY A 64 18.26 -4.11 6.19
C GLY A 64 18.43 -5.24 5.18
N ARG A 65 18.52 -6.49 5.63
CA ARG A 65 18.65 -7.66 4.75
C ARG A 65 17.30 -7.98 4.10
N VAL A 66 17.30 -8.05 2.78
CA VAL A 66 16.13 -8.34 1.95
C VAL A 66 16.46 -9.51 1.02
N SER A 67 15.56 -10.48 0.95
CA SER A 67 15.61 -11.53 -0.07
C SER A 67 14.82 -11.07 -1.29
N VAL A 68 15.52 -10.94 -2.43
CA VAL A 68 14.95 -10.49 -3.70
C VAL A 68 14.12 -11.62 -4.28
N ALA A 69 12.82 -11.38 -4.44
CA ALA A 69 11.89 -12.33 -5.07
C ALA A 69 11.78 -12.06 -6.58
N GLU A 70 11.71 -10.79 -6.96
CA GLU A 70 11.48 -10.38 -8.34
C GLU A 70 12.12 -8.99 -8.59
N THR A 71 12.76 -8.81 -9.74
CA THR A 71 13.32 -7.51 -10.16
C THR A 71 12.40 -6.92 -11.23
N MET A 72 11.78 -5.78 -10.93
CA MET A 72 10.79 -5.11 -11.79
C MET A 72 11.44 -4.10 -12.75
N TYR A 73 12.53 -3.47 -12.31
CA TYR A 73 13.29 -2.49 -13.10
C TYR A 73 14.76 -2.52 -12.71
N GLY A 74 15.65 -2.31 -13.67
CA GLY A 74 17.10 -2.43 -13.47
C GLY A 74 17.59 -3.88 -13.56
N VAL A 75 18.88 -4.09 -13.29
CA VAL A 75 19.52 -5.42 -13.32
C VAL A 75 20.17 -5.69 -11.97
N PHE A 76 19.74 -6.79 -11.33
CA PHE A 76 20.33 -7.27 -10.09
C PHE A 76 20.35 -8.81 -10.10
N PRO A 77 21.53 -9.44 -10.16
CA PRO A 77 21.64 -10.90 -10.33
C PRO A 77 21.53 -11.69 -9.02
N ASP A 78 21.73 -11.04 -7.87
CA ASP A 78 21.81 -11.72 -6.58
C ASP A 78 20.42 -11.92 -5.96
N LYS A 79 20.28 -12.93 -5.11
CA LYS A 79 19.02 -13.25 -4.40
C LYS A 79 18.87 -12.54 -3.07
N GLU A 80 19.94 -11.95 -2.56
CA GLU A 80 19.96 -11.21 -1.31
C GLU A 80 20.58 -9.85 -1.53
N LEU A 81 20.02 -8.87 -0.85
CA LEU A 81 20.48 -7.50 -0.91
C LEU A 81 20.41 -6.87 0.48
N THR A 82 21.43 -6.12 0.84
CA THR A 82 21.40 -5.25 2.02
C THR A 82 21.00 -3.86 1.56
N VAL A 83 19.91 -3.35 2.13
CA VAL A 83 19.34 -2.04 1.82
C VAL A 83 19.55 -1.11 3.01
N VAL A 84 20.17 0.03 2.75
CA VAL A 84 20.52 1.01 3.78
C VAL A 84 19.28 1.78 4.26
N GLY A 85 19.21 2.00 5.57
CA GLY A 85 18.15 2.73 6.28
C GLY A 85 16.74 2.13 6.11
N LEU A 86 16.67 0.82 5.88
CA LEU A 86 15.44 0.06 6.01
C LEU A 86 14.92 0.09 7.46
N SER A 87 15.83 0.12 8.44
CA SER A 87 15.54 0.18 9.87
C SER A 87 14.85 1.47 10.33
N GLU A 88 14.91 2.53 9.52
CA GLU A 88 14.27 3.83 9.82
C GLU A 88 12.78 3.83 9.46
N ILE A 89 12.29 2.81 8.75
CA ILE A 89 10.91 2.70 8.30
C ILE A 89 10.09 1.93 9.35
N SER A 90 9.25 2.65 10.09
CA SER A 90 8.52 2.11 11.25
C SER A 90 7.48 1.03 10.94
N ASN A 91 7.03 0.91 9.69
CA ASN A 91 5.93 0.01 9.29
C ASN A 91 6.40 -1.24 8.53
N LEU A 92 7.68 -1.58 8.66
CA LEU A 92 8.23 -2.79 8.07
C LEU A 92 8.08 -3.98 9.01
N SER A 93 7.57 -5.08 8.46
CA SER A 93 7.44 -6.34 9.16
C SER A 93 8.30 -7.39 8.46
N THR A 94 9.16 -8.05 9.24
CA THR A 94 9.96 -9.19 8.77
C THR A 94 9.06 -10.29 8.21
N GLY A 95 9.49 -10.90 7.10
CA GLY A 95 8.75 -11.94 6.39
C GLY A 95 7.72 -11.43 5.38
N ASN A 96 7.38 -10.14 5.40
CA ASN A 96 6.46 -9.56 4.41
C ASN A 96 7.19 -9.10 3.16
N SER A 97 6.46 -9.12 2.04
CA SER A 97 6.95 -8.72 0.73
C SER A 97 6.64 -7.25 0.45
N TYR A 98 7.64 -6.51 -0.02
CA TYR A 98 7.54 -5.08 -0.31
C TYR A 98 8.15 -4.75 -1.67
N VAL A 99 7.55 -3.76 -2.34
CA VAL A 99 8.11 -3.05 -3.48
C VAL A 99 9.05 -1.97 -2.96
N MET A 100 10.31 -2.05 -3.37
CA MET A 100 11.37 -1.14 -2.92
C MET A 100 11.99 -0.44 -4.14
N PRO A 101 11.75 0.87 -4.31
CA PRO A 101 12.52 1.70 -5.23
C PRO A 101 13.88 2.02 -4.60
N LEU A 102 14.95 1.56 -5.24
CA LEU A 102 16.31 1.63 -4.73
C LEU A 102 17.17 2.49 -5.67
N ARG A 103 18.05 3.29 -5.07
CA ARG A 103 19.10 4.04 -5.76
C ARG A 103 20.46 3.58 -5.26
N ARG A 104 21.43 3.49 -6.16
CA ARG A 104 22.80 3.12 -5.81
C ARG A 104 23.58 4.36 -5.37
N ARG A 105 24.17 4.32 -4.17
CA ARG A 105 25.03 5.38 -3.65
C ARG A 105 26.25 4.76 -3.00
N ASN A 106 27.45 5.14 -3.46
CA ASN A 106 28.72 4.63 -2.94
C ASN A 106 28.84 3.09 -2.95
N GLY A 107 28.20 2.43 -3.91
CA GLY A 107 28.19 0.96 -4.02
C GLY A 107 27.08 0.27 -3.22
N GLU A 108 26.41 0.98 -2.32
CA GLU A 108 25.30 0.48 -1.51
C GLU A 108 23.94 0.83 -2.15
N PHE A 109 22.92 0.04 -1.83
CA PHE A 109 21.55 0.33 -2.27
C PHE A 109 20.79 1.00 -1.13
N ASP A 110 20.18 2.13 -1.45
CA ASP A 110 19.42 2.95 -0.53
C ASP A 110 17.98 3.12 -1.03
N VAL A 111 17.00 3.15 -0.12
CA VAL A 111 15.61 3.42 -0.49
C VAL A 111 15.50 4.87 -0.95
N VAL A 112 14.92 5.11 -2.11
CA VAL A 112 14.69 6.47 -2.62
C VAL A 112 13.74 7.21 -1.68
N ALA A 113 14.13 8.38 -1.19
CA ALA A 113 13.28 9.22 -0.35
C ALA A 113 12.27 10.02 -1.18
N ILE A 114 11.05 10.21 -0.65
CA ILE A 114 9.98 11.00 -1.30
C ILE A 114 10.31 12.50 -1.32
N THR A 115 10.98 12.99 -0.28
CA THR A 115 11.45 14.37 -0.14
C THR A 115 12.96 14.38 0.07
N ASN A 116 13.56 15.57 -0.03
CA ASN A 116 14.99 15.74 0.22
C ASN A 116 15.38 15.53 1.71
N ASP A 117 14.38 15.31 2.58
CA ASP A 117 14.58 14.90 3.96
C ASP A 117 14.61 13.37 4.03
N GLN A 118 15.66 12.80 4.63
CA GLN A 118 15.88 11.35 4.72
C GLN A 118 14.73 10.61 5.44
N ARG A 119 13.92 11.34 6.22
CA ARG A 119 12.70 10.84 6.88
C ARG A 119 11.56 10.45 5.92
N GLY A 120 11.69 10.77 4.64
CA GLY A 120 10.69 10.50 3.60
C GLY A 120 10.80 9.13 2.92
N ARG A 121 11.54 8.16 3.48
CA ARG A 121 11.67 6.83 2.88
C ARG A 121 10.40 6.03 3.05
N VAL A 122 9.84 5.58 1.94
CA VAL A 122 8.62 4.78 1.93
C VAL A 122 8.83 3.59 1.01
N VAL A 123 8.49 2.42 1.53
CA VAL A 123 8.35 1.18 0.75
C VAL A 123 6.88 0.79 0.76
N TYR A 124 6.45 0.09 -0.29
CA TYR A 124 5.05 -0.24 -0.48
C TYR A 124 4.86 -1.74 -0.30
N PRO A 125 3.79 -2.22 0.37
CA PRO A 125 3.50 -3.64 0.43
C PRO A 125 3.26 -4.19 -0.98
N ALA A 126 3.75 -5.40 -1.26
CA ALA A 126 3.67 -5.99 -2.60
C ALA A 126 2.29 -6.62 -2.89
N THR A 127 1.21 -5.85 -2.69
CA THR A 127 -0.16 -6.29 -3.00
C THR A 127 -0.41 -6.29 -4.51
N SER A 128 -1.47 -6.98 -4.96
CA SER A 128 -1.90 -7.00 -6.36
C SER A 128 -2.15 -5.61 -6.93
N GLU A 129 -2.74 -4.72 -6.14
CA GLU A 129 -3.08 -3.35 -6.54
C GLU A 129 -1.81 -2.53 -6.73
N VAL A 130 -0.84 -2.67 -5.81
CA VAL A 130 0.46 -1.99 -5.90
C VAL A 130 1.25 -2.47 -7.11
N ARG A 131 1.27 -3.79 -7.38
CA ARG A 131 1.92 -4.35 -8.59
C ARG A 131 1.30 -3.80 -9.86
N SER A 132 -0.03 -3.77 -9.96
CA SER A 132 -0.74 -3.20 -11.12
C SER A 132 -0.45 -1.71 -11.31
N GLN A 133 -0.42 -0.93 -10.23
CA GLN A 133 0.01 0.47 -10.31
C GLN A 133 1.47 0.61 -10.76
N LEU A 134 2.35 -0.26 -10.26
CA LEU A 134 3.78 -0.24 -10.57
C LEU A 134 4.01 -0.48 -12.07
N ASP A 135 3.34 -1.46 -12.67
CA ASP A 135 3.45 -1.75 -14.11
C ASP A 135 3.08 -0.52 -14.97
N ASN A 136 2.03 0.20 -14.57
CA ASN A 136 1.63 1.44 -15.22
C ASN A 136 2.70 2.53 -15.07
N VAL A 137 3.25 2.71 -13.87
CA VAL A 137 4.30 3.71 -13.58
C VAL A 137 5.58 3.41 -14.35
N LEU A 138 6.04 2.16 -14.35
CA LEU A 138 7.23 1.74 -15.09
C LEU A 138 7.02 1.81 -16.60
N GLY A 139 5.82 1.49 -17.09
CA GLY A 139 5.45 1.64 -18.49
C GLY A 139 5.44 3.10 -18.96
N GLU A 140 5.07 4.05 -18.10
CA GLU A 140 5.19 5.48 -18.41
C GLU A 140 6.66 5.96 -18.40
N ILE A 141 7.47 5.48 -17.45
CA ILE A 141 8.88 5.85 -17.33
C ILE A 141 9.68 5.36 -18.53
N SER A 142 9.50 4.10 -18.95
CA SER A 142 10.21 3.52 -20.10
C SER A 142 9.93 4.27 -21.41
N LYS A 143 8.69 4.70 -21.61
CA LYS A 143 8.30 5.53 -22.76
C LYS A 143 9.01 6.89 -22.79
N ARG A 144 9.37 7.45 -21.64
CA ARG A 144 10.12 8.72 -21.58
C ARG A 144 11.61 8.57 -21.84
N LEU A 145 12.16 7.36 -21.63
CA LEU A 145 13.58 7.07 -21.79
C LEU A 145 13.96 6.58 -23.20
N THR A 146 12.96 6.29 -24.05
CA THR A 146 13.17 5.89 -25.44
C THR A 146 12.84 7.10 -26.34
N PRO A 147 13.83 7.87 -26.83
CA PRO A 147 13.63 9.05 -27.66
C PRO A 147 13.11 8.72 -29.07
#